data_AF-A0A534U3C8-F1
#
_entry.id   AF-A0A534U3C8-F1
#
_cell.length_a   1.000
_cell.length_b   1.000
_cell.length_c   1.000
_cell.angle_alpha   90.00
_cell.angle_beta   90.00
_cell.angle_gamma   90.00
#
_symmetry.space_group_name_H-M   'P 1'
#
loop_
_entity.id
_entity.type
_entity.pdbx_description
1 polymer ?
#
loop_
_entity_poly.entity_id
_entity_poly.type
_entity_poly.pdbx_seq_one_letter_code
_entity_poly.pdbx_strand_id
1 'polypeptide(L)'
;MRALFTGLFTLVLSTAALIGRAEEQNAPAAPEGPPEQHSTIRGTPPADLEGRWLTVASIELPRQLGIATAAELWEITRERDQLVLKVQLFGLPDGQTKALDEADKSKQAWRPSAEDIAEIAASWGTRPDADLHLATIENEIIGRDGLDDELKKDVKTRDAVWVVRQRQEFRPSATPTIRQVHVYSALGVKDGGYVGNFSTATIAAAPLPIPIAFSGTFQAYRLRAAPARARGFLARLADLFAGCGRH
;
A
#
# COMPACT_ATOMS: atom_id res chain seq x y z
N MET A 1 5.34 -48.18 -31.24
CA MET A 1 6.36 -47.43 -30.47
C MET A 1 5.88 -46.00 -30.24
N ARG A 2 5.31 -45.74 -29.06
CA ARG A 2 5.14 -44.40 -28.48
C ARG A 2 5.17 -44.60 -26.96
N ALA A 3 6.29 -44.24 -26.35
CA ALA A 3 6.48 -44.27 -24.91
C ALA A 3 5.88 -42.98 -24.32
N LEU A 4 4.90 -43.14 -23.44
CA LEU A 4 4.43 -42.08 -22.55
C LEU A 4 5.23 -42.20 -21.25
N PHE A 5 6.09 -41.22 -21.00
CA PHE A 5 6.78 -41.07 -19.72
C PHE A 5 5.78 -40.60 -18.67
N THR A 6 5.44 -41.48 -17.74
CA THR A 6 4.74 -41.15 -16.49
C THR A 6 5.79 -40.58 -15.52
N GLY A 7 5.86 -39.26 -15.40
CA GLY A 7 6.69 -38.58 -14.41
C GLY A 7 5.99 -38.55 -13.05
N LEU A 8 6.46 -39.39 -12.14
CA LEU A 8 6.08 -39.44 -10.73
C LEU A 8 6.61 -38.17 -10.03
N PHE A 9 5.76 -37.23 -9.65
CA PHE A 9 6.15 -36.14 -8.75
C PHE A 9 5.92 -36.59 -7.31
N THR A 10 6.99 -36.96 -6.63
CA THR A 10 6.99 -37.31 -5.21
C THR A 10 6.75 -36.03 -4.40
N LEU A 11 5.53 -35.91 -3.88
CA LEU A 11 5.11 -34.84 -2.97
C LEU A 11 5.79 -35.06 -1.61
N VAL A 12 6.80 -34.25 -1.29
CA VAL A 12 7.35 -34.21 0.07
C VAL A 12 6.33 -33.45 0.94
N LEU A 13 5.49 -34.21 1.64
CA LEU A 13 4.65 -33.69 2.72
C LEU A 13 5.57 -33.23 3.86
N SER A 14 5.85 -31.93 3.93
CA SER A 14 6.38 -31.32 5.16
C SER A 14 5.27 -31.29 6.21
N THR A 15 5.61 -31.73 7.42
CA THR A 15 4.78 -31.95 8.62
C THR A 15 3.96 -30.75 9.14
N ALA A 16 3.90 -29.63 8.42
CA ALA A 16 3.09 -28.46 8.78
C ALA A 16 1.57 -28.68 8.58
N ALA A 17 1.17 -29.68 7.78
CA ALA A 17 -0.23 -29.91 7.42
C ALA A 17 -1.09 -30.57 8.54
N LEU A 18 -0.50 -31.01 9.65
CA LEU A 18 -1.22 -31.72 10.71
C LEU A 18 -1.52 -30.90 11.97
N ILE A 19 -0.97 -29.69 12.11
CA ILE A 19 -1.28 -28.80 13.24
C ILE A 19 -2.40 -27.80 12.89
N GLY A 20 -2.56 -27.44 11.61
CA GLY A 20 -3.52 -26.40 11.19
C GLY A 20 -5.00 -26.81 11.08
N ARG A 21 -5.36 -28.09 11.19
CA ARG A 21 -6.78 -28.52 10.99
C ARG A 21 -7.65 -28.51 12.25
N ALA A 22 -7.08 -28.32 13.44
CA ALA A 22 -7.84 -28.33 14.69
C ALA A 22 -8.17 -26.92 15.23
N GLU A 23 -7.47 -25.87 14.78
CA GLU A 23 -7.70 -24.48 15.25
C GLU A 23 -8.70 -23.68 14.39
N GLU A 24 -8.96 -24.09 13.14
CA GLU A 24 -9.82 -23.32 12.22
C GLU A 24 -11.33 -23.42 12.52
N GLN A 25 -11.79 -24.32 13.40
CA GLN A 25 -13.21 -24.51 13.65
C GLN A 25 -13.79 -23.69 14.82
N ASN A 26 -12.95 -23.00 15.60
CA ASN A 26 -13.39 -22.23 16.77
C ASN A 26 -12.58 -20.93 17.01
N ALA A 27 -11.88 -20.40 16.00
CA ALA A 27 -11.30 -19.08 16.11
C ALA A 27 -12.43 -18.04 16.30
N PRO A 28 -12.45 -17.26 17.39
CA PRO A 28 -13.47 -16.23 17.59
C PRO A 28 -13.45 -15.26 16.41
N ALA A 29 -14.64 -14.82 15.97
CA ALA A 29 -14.77 -13.82 14.92
C ALA A 29 -13.92 -12.60 15.28
N ALA A 30 -13.12 -12.13 14.33
CA ALA A 30 -12.35 -10.90 14.50
C ALA A 30 -13.30 -9.76 14.92
N PRO A 31 -12.93 -8.92 15.89
CA PRO A 31 -13.82 -7.88 16.42
C PRO A 31 -14.28 -6.93 15.31
N GLU A 32 -15.55 -6.50 15.39
CA GLU A 32 -16.06 -5.42 14.54
C GLU A 32 -15.40 -4.08 14.93
N GLY A 33 -15.01 -3.27 13.93
CA GLY A 33 -14.25 -2.03 14.13
C GLY A 33 -13.24 -1.77 13.00
N PRO A 34 -12.38 -0.73 13.11
CA PRO A 34 -11.24 -0.56 12.21
C PRO A 34 -10.28 -1.76 12.29
N PRO A 35 -9.57 -2.12 11.20
CA PRO A 35 -8.58 -3.19 11.26
C PRO A 35 -7.43 -2.82 12.20
N GLU A 36 -6.92 -3.81 12.91
CA GLU A 36 -5.68 -3.65 13.67
C GLU A 36 -4.51 -3.47 12.71
N GLN A 37 -3.61 -2.53 13.02
CA GLN A 37 -2.42 -2.29 12.19
C GLN A 37 -1.17 -2.38 13.03
N HIS A 38 -0.22 -3.18 12.55
CA HIS A 38 1.07 -3.39 13.21
C HIS A 38 2.19 -3.00 12.26
N SER A 39 3.30 -2.56 12.83
CA SER A 39 4.50 -2.19 12.09
C SER A 39 5.72 -2.84 12.72
N THR A 40 6.56 -3.40 11.87
CA THR A 40 7.89 -3.90 12.24
C THR A 40 8.94 -3.28 11.34
N ILE A 41 10.17 -3.20 11.84
CA ILE A 41 11.30 -2.63 11.11
C ILE A 41 12.44 -3.63 11.09
N ARG A 42 13.09 -3.73 9.93
CA ARG A 42 14.29 -4.52 9.76
C ARG A 42 15.36 -3.69 9.06
N GLY A 43 16.57 -3.65 9.64
CA GLY A 43 17.64 -2.78 9.16
C GLY A 43 17.33 -1.29 9.39
N THR A 44 17.86 -0.45 8.51
CA THR A 44 17.89 1.01 8.62
C THR A 44 17.21 1.65 7.40
N PRO A 45 15.89 1.93 7.48
CA PRO A 45 15.18 2.67 6.42
C PRO A 45 15.71 4.12 6.29
N PRO A 46 15.52 4.77 5.14
CA PRO A 46 15.89 6.17 4.97
C PRO A 46 15.20 7.11 5.97
N ALA A 47 15.92 8.13 6.42
CA ALA A 47 15.42 9.09 7.41
C ALA A 47 14.25 9.96 6.89
N ASP A 48 14.15 10.16 5.59
CA ASP A 48 13.11 10.97 4.94
C ASP A 48 11.82 10.20 4.66
N LEU A 49 11.75 8.91 5.03
CA LEU A 49 10.57 8.07 4.85
C LEU A 49 9.40 8.50 5.75
N GLU A 50 9.68 9.13 6.89
CA GLU A 50 8.65 9.67 7.80
C GLU A 50 7.81 10.74 7.10
N GLY A 51 6.48 10.61 7.12
CA GLY A 51 5.52 11.56 6.58
C GLY A 51 4.31 10.90 5.92
N ARG A 52 3.54 11.71 5.18
CA ARG A 52 2.36 11.26 4.43
C ARG A 52 2.70 10.98 2.98
N TRP A 53 2.14 9.90 2.46
CA TRP A 53 2.43 9.42 1.11
C TRP A 53 1.15 8.96 0.42
N LEU A 54 1.07 9.23 -0.88
CA LEU A 54 0.19 8.51 -1.79
C LEU A 54 1.07 7.51 -2.54
N THR A 55 0.83 6.22 -2.37
CA THR A 55 1.47 5.21 -3.20
C THR A 55 0.54 4.82 -4.34
N VAL A 56 1.05 4.85 -5.57
CA VAL A 56 0.31 4.42 -6.76
C VAL A 56 1.10 3.29 -7.41
N ALA A 57 0.52 2.10 -7.40
CA ALA A 57 1.06 0.92 -8.05
C ALA A 57 0.34 0.66 -9.37
N SER A 58 1.11 0.56 -10.45
CA SER A 58 0.65 0.13 -11.77
C SER A 58 0.90 -1.36 -11.90
N ILE A 59 -0.17 -2.15 -11.96
CA ILE A 59 -0.16 -3.61 -11.93
C ILE A 59 -0.38 -4.13 -13.36
N GLU A 60 0.57 -4.91 -13.87
CA GLU A 60 0.47 -5.54 -15.18
C GLU A 60 -0.44 -6.77 -15.09
N LEU A 61 -1.56 -6.73 -15.82
CA LEU A 61 -2.50 -7.85 -15.90
C LEU A 61 -2.26 -8.70 -17.16
N PRO A 62 -2.56 -10.01 -17.13
CA PRO A 62 -2.30 -10.91 -18.24
C PRO A 62 -2.94 -10.50 -19.58
N ARG A 63 -2.16 -10.72 -20.65
CA ARG A 63 -2.48 -10.86 -22.08
C ARG A 63 -3.30 -9.76 -22.78
N GLN A 64 -4.34 -9.19 -22.16
CA GLN A 64 -5.30 -8.24 -22.78
C GLN A 64 -6.04 -7.34 -21.77
N LEU A 65 -5.86 -7.61 -20.47
CA LEU A 65 -6.53 -6.88 -19.38
C LEU A 65 -5.85 -5.53 -19.09
N GLY A 66 -4.63 -5.33 -19.57
CA GLY A 66 -3.89 -4.08 -19.53
C GLY A 66 -3.33 -3.78 -18.14
N ILE A 67 -3.42 -2.52 -17.71
CA ILE A 67 -2.87 -2.08 -16.42
C ILE A 67 -4.03 -1.77 -15.48
N ALA A 68 -3.97 -2.32 -14.26
CA ALA A 68 -4.81 -1.88 -13.14
C ALA A 68 -4.00 -1.02 -12.19
N THR A 69 -4.65 -0.08 -11.52
CA THR A 69 -4.00 0.80 -10.55
C THR A 69 -4.46 0.50 -9.13
N ALA A 70 -3.52 0.30 -8.21
CA ALA A 70 -3.79 0.31 -6.78
C ALA A 70 -3.23 1.60 -6.16
N ALA A 71 -4.07 2.32 -5.42
CA ALA A 71 -3.67 3.52 -4.70
C ALA A 71 -3.87 3.32 -3.20
N GLU A 72 -2.86 3.66 -2.40
CA GLU A 72 -2.95 3.66 -0.94
C GLU A 72 -2.40 4.96 -0.36
N LEU A 73 -2.94 5.34 0.80
CA LEU A 73 -2.51 6.48 1.58
C LEU A 73 -1.76 5.98 2.81
N TRP A 74 -0.48 6.33 2.93
CA TRP A 74 0.32 5.96 4.08
C TRP A 74 0.61 7.17 4.96
N GLU A 75 0.53 6.98 6.27
CA GLU A 75 1.14 7.85 7.26
C GLU A 75 2.26 7.08 7.96
N ILE A 76 3.49 7.54 7.80
CA ILE A 76 4.65 6.98 8.46
C ILE A 76 5.09 7.97 9.54
N THR A 77 4.94 7.59 10.80
CA THR A 77 5.35 8.39 11.96
C THR A 77 6.51 7.74 12.69
N ARG A 78 7.16 8.46 13.59
CA ARG A 78 8.13 7.90 14.53
C ARG A 78 7.50 7.76 15.91
N GLU A 79 7.47 6.54 16.44
CA GLU A 79 7.02 6.23 17.78
C GLU A 79 8.15 5.49 18.51
N ARG A 80 8.62 6.02 19.65
CA ARG A 80 9.69 5.41 20.47
C ARG A 80 10.91 4.98 19.62
N ASP A 81 11.38 5.89 18.76
CA ASP A 81 12.49 5.73 17.82
C ASP A 81 12.29 4.72 16.67
N GLN A 82 11.10 4.13 16.54
CA GLN A 82 10.75 3.23 15.44
C GLN A 82 9.75 3.92 14.48
N LEU A 83 9.96 3.74 13.17
CA LEU A 83 8.96 4.07 12.16
C LEU A 83 7.73 3.16 12.28
N VAL A 84 6.55 3.78 12.32
CA VAL A 84 5.25 3.11 12.31
C VAL A 84 4.52 3.55 11.05
N LEU A 85 4.18 2.58 10.20
CA LEU A 85 3.36 2.79 9.01
C LEU A 85 1.90 2.49 9.34
N LYS A 86 1.02 3.44 9.06
CA LYS A 86 -0.42 3.28 9.07
C LYS A 86 -0.97 3.51 7.68
N VAL A 87 -1.71 2.54 7.17
CA VAL A 87 -2.52 2.68 5.96
C VAL A 87 -3.80 3.42 6.37
N GLN A 88 -4.03 4.57 5.75
CA GLN A 88 -5.27 5.32 5.93
C GLN A 88 -6.35 4.73 5.05
N LEU A 89 -7.53 4.50 5.63
CA LEU A 89 -8.62 3.76 4.99
C LEU A 89 -9.70 4.66 4.42
N PHE A 90 -9.62 5.97 4.66
CA PHE A 90 -10.46 6.94 3.96
C PHE A 90 -10.05 7.03 2.48
N GLY A 91 -11.05 7.21 1.62
CA GLY A 91 -10.85 7.24 0.17
C GLY A 91 -10.18 8.53 -0.33
N LEU A 92 -9.71 8.48 -1.60
CA LEU A 92 -9.24 9.66 -2.34
C LEU A 92 -10.39 10.67 -2.54
N PRO A 93 -10.10 11.97 -2.81
CA PRO A 93 -11.14 12.91 -3.20
C PRO A 93 -11.87 12.51 -4.49
N ASP A 94 -13.13 12.95 -4.67
CA ASP A 94 -14.02 12.41 -5.72
C ASP A 94 -13.45 12.60 -7.13
N GLY A 95 -12.78 13.72 -7.36
CA GLY A 95 -12.08 13.99 -8.62
C GLY A 95 -11.00 12.95 -8.90
N GLN A 96 -10.17 12.63 -7.91
CA GLN A 96 -9.09 11.66 -8.04
C GLN A 96 -9.60 10.22 -8.09
N THR A 97 -10.65 9.88 -7.34
CA THR A 97 -11.34 8.58 -7.46
C THR A 97 -11.85 8.37 -8.89
N LYS A 98 -12.52 9.39 -9.45
CA LYS A 98 -13.01 9.32 -10.84
C LYS A 98 -11.87 9.22 -11.85
N ALA A 99 -10.79 9.98 -11.66
CA ALA A 99 -9.62 9.92 -12.55
C ALA A 99 -8.93 8.54 -12.51
N LEU A 100 -8.84 7.92 -11.33
CA LEU A 100 -8.35 6.55 -11.18
C LEU A 100 -9.27 5.56 -11.91
N ASP A 101 -10.58 5.62 -11.67
CA ASP A 101 -11.57 4.75 -12.34
C ASP A 101 -11.53 4.88 -13.86
N GLU A 102 -11.36 6.10 -14.38
CA GLU A 102 -11.24 6.36 -15.82
C GLU A 102 -9.96 5.76 -16.41
N ALA A 103 -8.84 5.85 -15.69
CA ALA A 103 -7.58 5.24 -16.09
C ALA A 103 -7.69 3.71 -16.13
N ASP A 104 -8.29 3.10 -15.11
CA ASP A 104 -8.52 1.66 -15.04
C ASP A 104 -9.46 1.17 -16.15
N LYS A 105 -10.56 1.89 -16.43
CA LYS A 105 -11.45 1.61 -17.58
C LYS A 105 -10.71 1.70 -18.92
N SER A 106 -9.78 2.64 -19.02
CA SER A 106 -8.90 2.83 -20.19
C SER A 106 -7.72 1.84 -20.21
N LYS A 107 -7.60 0.98 -19.19
CA LYS A 107 -6.52 0.01 -19.01
C LYS A 107 -5.13 0.65 -18.95
N GLN A 108 -5.07 1.85 -18.40
CA GLN A 108 -3.86 2.67 -18.27
C GLN A 108 -3.55 2.92 -16.80
N ALA A 109 -2.26 3.09 -16.51
CA ALA A 109 -1.84 3.54 -15.19
C ALA A 109 -2.37 4.95 -14.92
N TRP A 110 -3.09 5.13 -13.82
CA TRP A 110 -3.34 6.48 -13.31
C TRP A 110 -2.04 7.09 -12.80
N ARG A 111 -1.81 8.35 -13.16
CA ARG A 111 -0.66 9.15 -12.69
C ARG A 111 -1.20 10.47 -12.14
N PRO A 112 -1.19 10.68 -10.82
CA PRO A 112 -1.72 11.92 -10.25
C PRO A 112 -0.90 13.10 -10.72
N SER A 113 -1.58 14.19 -11.08
CA SER A 113 -0.96 15.48 -11.35
C SER A 113 -0.47 16.14 -10.05
N ALA A 114 0.31 17.21 -10.16
CA ALA A 114 0.70 18.00 -9.00
C ALA A 114 -0.51 18.63 -8.27
N GLU A 115 -1.57 18.96 -9.01
CA GLU A 115 -2.83 19.47 -8.46
C GLU A 115 -3.56 18.38 -7.67
N ASP A 116 -3.64 17.17 -8.22
CA ASP A 116 -4.21 16.01 -7.52
C ASP A 116 -3.49 15.73 -6.20
N ILE A 117 -2.15 15.74 -6.22
CA ILE A 117 -1.32 15.53 -5.03
C ILE A 117 -1.62 16.61 -3.97
N ALA A 118 -1.77 17.87 -4.39
CA ALA A 118 -2.07 18.98 -3.48
C ALA A 118 -3.48 18.88 -2.89
N GLU A 119 -4.48 18.50 -3.69
CA GLU A 119 -5.86 18.31 -3.25
C GLU A 119 -6.01 17.14 -2.28
N ILE A 120 -5.34 16.01 -2.57
CA ILE A 120 -5.28 14.85 -1.66
C ILE A 120 -4.63 15.26 -0.34
N ALA A 121 -3.52 16.01 -0.39
CA ALA A 121 -2.85 16.49 0.82
C ALA A 121 -3.73 17.45 1.65
N ALA A 122 -4.52 18.30 0.98
CA ALA A 122 -5.44 19.23 1.64
C ALA A 122 -6.68 18.54 2.24
N SER A 123 -7.09 17.41 1.66
CA SER A 123 -8.28 16.64 2.08
C SER A 123 -7.96 15.50 3.04
N TRP A 124 -6.76 15.48 3.61
CA TRP A 124 -6.31 14.38 4.47
C TRP A 124 -7.20 14.20 5.70
N GLY A 125 -7.80 13.02 5.85
CA GLY A 125 -8.64 12.68 7.01
C GLY A 125 -9.98 13.43 7.08
N THR A 126 -10.40 14.12 6.02
CA THR A 126 -11.70 14.81 5.97
C THR A 126 -12.84 13.88 5.52
N ARG A 127 -12.49 12.69 5.05
CA ARG A 127 -13.40 11.68 4.50
C ARG A 127 -13.60 10.55 5.51
N PRO A 128 -14.78 9.90 5.51
CA PRO A 128 -14.98 8.71 6.29
C PRO A 128 -14.09 7.58 5.79
N ASP A 129 -13.68 6.72 6.71
CA ASP A 129 -13.00 5.47 6.37
C ASP A 129 -13.92 4.57 5.53
N ALA A 130 -13.34 3.89 4.54
CA ALA A 130 -14.03 2.85 3.79
C ALA A 130 -14.01 1.53 4.58
N ASP A 131 -15.14 0.80 4.58
CA ASP A 131 -15.15 -0.58 5.04
C ASP A 131 -14.59 -1.49 3.95
N LEU A 132 -13.29 -1.79 4.07
CA LEU A 132 -12.59 -2.73 3.18
C LEU A 132 -12.70 -4.18 3.66
N HIS A 133 -13.51 -4.45 4.70
CA HIS A 133 -13.63 -5.75 5.36
C HIS A 133 -12.28 -6.34 5.82
N LEU A 134 -11.34 -5.47 6.18
CA LEU A 134 -10.03 -5.86 6.70
C LEU A 134 -10.14 -6.25 8.18
N ALA A 135 -9.41 -7.29 8.56
CA ALA A 135 -9.22 -7.68 9.96
C ALA A 135 -7.92 -7.10 10.50
N THR A 136 -6.81 -7.31 9.80
CA THR A 136 -5.47 -6.86 10.21
C THR A 136 -4.65 -6.36 9.01
N ILE A 137 -3.74 -5.43 9.27
CA ILE A 137 -2.70 -4.99 8.34
C ILE A 137 -1.35 -5.10 9.05
N GLU A 138 -0.53 -6.05 8.61
CA GLU A 138 0.84 -6.21 9.06
C GLU A 138 1.76 -5.48 8.10
N ASN A 139 2.46 -4.45 8.58
CA ASN A 139 3.41 -3.68 7.80
C ASN A 139 4.84 -3.99 8.25
N GLU A 140 5.73 -4.28 7.31
CA GLU A 140 7.15 -4.45 7.55
C GLU A 140 7.93 -3.45 6.70
N ILE A 141 8.71 -2.57 7.35
CA ILE A 141 9.59 -1.60 6.71
C ILE A 141 11.01 -2.14 6.78
N ILE A 142 11.61 -2.40 5.63
CA ILE A 142 12.92 -3.06 5.51
C ILE A 142 13.91 -2.09 4.86
N GLY A 143 14.92 -1.66 5.61
CA GLY A 143 16.08 -0.95 5.06
C GLY A 143 16.93 -1.86 4.19
N ARG A 144 17.77 -1.29 3.32
CA ARG A 144 18.65 -2.06 2.42
C ARG A 144 19.53 -3.09 3.14
N ASP A 145 20.08 -2.71 4.29
CA ASP A 145 20.88 -3.55 5.19
C ASP A 145 20.05 -4.64 5.88
N GLY A 146 18.72 -4.49 5.93
CA GLY A 146 17.78 -5.46 6.48
C GLY A 146 17.27 -6.51 5.49
N LEU A 147 17.59 -6.42 4.20
CA LEU A 147 17.11 -7.40 3.21
C LEU A 147 17.62 -8.81 3.54
N ASP A 148 16.73 -9.77 3.64
CA ASP A 148 17.07 -11.19 3.82
C ASP A 148 17.52 -11.83 2.50
N ASP A 149 17.94 -13.11 2.57
CA ASP A 149 18.47 -13.83 1.42
C ASP A 149 17.44 -14.03 0.31
N GLU A 150 16.15 -14.12 0.64
CA GLU A 150 15.08 -14.26 -0.35
C GLU A 150 14.93 -12.96 -1.14
N LEU A 151 14.87 -11.82 -0.43
CA LEU A 151 14.82 -10.49 -1.05
C LEU A 151 16.09 -10.17 -1.83
N LYS A 152 17.26 -10.61 -1.40
CA LYS A 152 18.52 -10.41 -2.13
C LYS A 152 18.62 -11.24 -3.42
N LYS A 153 17.88 -12.34 -3.52
CA LYS A 153 17.87 -13.20 -4.72
C LYS A 153 16.83 -12.77 -5.75
N ASP A 154 15.74 -12.14 -5.32
CA ASP A 154 14.69 -11.67 -6.22
C ASP A 154 15.11 -10.42 -7.00
N VAL A 155 14.92 -10.47 -8.32
CA VAL A 155 15.22 -9.40 -9.28
C VAL A 155 14.51 -8.09 -8.91
N LYS A 156 13.32 -8.17 -8.30
CA LYS A 156 12.49 -6.98 -8.03
C LYS A 156 12.87 -6.23 -6.76
N THR A 157 13.55 -6.88 -5.83
CA THR A 157 13.80 -6.36 -4.48
C THR A 157 15.29 -6.23 -4.17
N ARG A 158 16.17 -6.99 -4.82
CA ARG A 158 17.61 -7.02 -4.49
C ARG A 158 18.34 -5.68 -4.56
N ASP A 159 17.88 -4.80 -5.44
CA ASP A 159 18.50 -3.50 -5.66
C ASP A 159 17.81 -2.37 -4.88
N ALA A 160 16.79 -2.69 -4.10
CA ALA A 160 16.01 -1.71 -3.37
C ALA A 160 16.84 -0.95 -2.32
N VAL A 161 16.54 0.34 -2.17
CA VAL A 161 17.02 1.18 -1.06
C VAL A 161 16.20 0.95 0.21
N TRP A 162 14.94 0.55 0.05
CA TRP A 162 14.07 0.02 1.10
C TRP A 162 12.92 -0.78 0.48
N VAL A 163 12.32 -1.67 1.28
CA VAL A 163 11.13 -2.45 0.92
C VAL A 163 10.06 -2.23 1.98
N VAL A 164 8.81 -2.06 1.56
CA VAL A 164 7.64 -2.17 2.43
C VAL A 164 6.87 -3.43 2.02
N ARG A 165 6.68 -4.36 2.96
CA ARG A 165 5.84 -5.53 2.79
C ARG A 165 4.59 -5.35 3.63
N GLN A 166 3.42 -5.46 3.01
CA GLN A 166 2.14 -5.34 3.69
C GLN A 166 1.37 -6.62 3.51
N ARG A 167 0.87 -7.18 4.61
CA ARG A 167 0.00 -8.35 4.61
C ARG A 167 -1.33 -7.93 5.22
N GLN A 168 -2.36 -8.00 4.40
CA GLN A 168 -3.74 -7.67 4.73
C GLN A 168 -4.51 -8.99 4.92
N GLU A 169 -5.01 -9.25 6.13
CA GLU A 169 -6.00 -10.30 6.34
C GLU A 169 -7.40 -9.72 6.25
N PHE A 170 -8.28 -10.44 5.58
CA PHE A 170 -9.66 -10.05 5.43
C PHE A 170 -10.57 -10.82 6.36
N ARG A 171 -11.68 -10.19 6.74
CA ARG A 171 -12.76 -10.83 7.48
C ARG A 171 -13.47 -11.85 6.59
N PRO A 172 -14.17 -12.84 7.19
CA PRO A 172 -14.98 -13.80 6.42
C PRO A 172 -15.99 -13.14 5.46
N SER A 173 -16.46 -11.92 5.77
CA SER A 173 -17.37 -11.14 4.91
C SER A 173 -16.76 -10.72 3.57
N ALA A 174 -15.44 -10.72 3.41
CA ALA A 174 -14.75 -10.32 2.17
C ALA A 174 -14.53 -11.49 1.18
N THR A 175 -15.15 -12.65 1.44
CA THR A 175 -15.07 -13.83 0.56
C THR A 175 -15.34 -13.44 -0.91
N PRO A 176 -14.52 -13.87 -1.88
CA PRO A 176 -13.54 -14.96 -1.76
C PRO A 176 -12.15 -14.55 -1.26
N THR A 177 -11.86 -13.27 -1.05
CA THR A 177 -10.51 -12.83 -0.67
C THR A 177 -10.27 -13.06 0.82
N ILE A 178 -9.24 -13.83 1.17
CA ILE A 178 -8.86 -14.09 2.58
C ILE A 178 -7.59 -13.33 2.98
N ARG A 179 -6.67 -13.14 2.03
CA ARG A 179 -5.40 -12.47 2.27
C ARG A 179 -4.92 -11.77 1.02
N GLN A 180 -4.30 -10.62 1.22
CA GLN A 180 -3.55 -9.93 0.19
C GLN A 180 -2.17 -9.56 0.72
N VAL A 181 -1.14 -9.72 -0.11
CA VAL A 181 0.23 -9.34 0.21
C VAL A 181 0.71 -8.37 -0.84
N HIS A 182 1.21 -7.22 -0.41
CA HIS A 182 1.86 -6.23 -1.26
C HIS A 182 3.33 -6.10 -0.90
N VAL A 183 4.16 -5.89 -1.92
CA VAL A 183 5.59 -5.65 -1.77
C VAL A 183 5.98 -4.45 -2.63
N TYR A 184 6.33 -3.36 -1.97
CA TYR A 184 6.81 -2.11 -2.57
C TYR A 184 8.33 -2.08 -2.42
N SER A 185 9.06 -2.08 -3.53
CA SER A 185 10.53 -2.14 -3.53
C SER A 185 11.09 -0.86 -4.14
N ALA A 186 11.41 0.12 -3.31
CA ALA A 186 11.90 1.41 -3.78
C ALA A 186 13.32 1.26 -4.32
N LEU A 187 13.52 1.62 -5.58
CA LEU A 187 14.82 1.54 -6.26
C LEU A 187 15.56 2.88 -6.23
N GLY A 188 14.82 3.99 -6.10
CA GLY A 188 15.41 5.32 -6.07
C GLY A 188 14.39 6.42 -5.81
N VAL A 189 14.90 7.64 -5.73
CA VAL A 189 14.13 8.85 -5.49
C VAL A 189 13.70 9.47 -6.83
N LYS A 190 12.47 9.97 -6.90
CA LYS A 190 11.95 10.74 -8.03
C LYS A 190 10.94 11.77 -7.54
N ASP A 191 11.09 13.02 -7.98
CA ASP A 191 10.15 14.12 -7.70
C ASP A 191 9.84 14.31 -6.21
N GLY A 192 10.83 14.13 -5.34
CA GLY A 192 10.67 14.24 -3.88
C GLY A 192 9.96 13.06 -3.22
N GLY A 193 9.73 11.97 -3.96
CA GLY A 193 9.28 10.70 -3.44
C GLY A 193 10.07 9.52 -3.99
N TYR A 194 9.45 8.35 -4.09
CA TYR A 194 10.14 7.11 -4.42
C TYR A 194 9.52 6.41 -5.63
N VAL A 195 10.35 5.70 -6.40
CA VAL A 195 9.91 4.84 -7.49
C VAL A 195 10.55 3.47 -7.39
N GLY A 196 9.85 2.45 -7.87
CA GLY A 196 10.42 1.12 -7.95
C GLY A 196 9.43 0.04 -8.37
N ASN A 197 9.70 -1.19 -7.92
CA ASN A 197 8.89 -2.35 -8.29
C ASN A 197 7.75 -2.57 -7.32
N PHE A 198 6.66 -3.10 -7.84
CA PHE A 198 5.52 -3.55 -7.06
C PHE A 198 5.23 -5.02 -7.34
N SER A 199 4.89 -5.78 -6.31
CA SER A 199 4.33 -7.12 -6.44
C SER A 199 3.14 -7.27 -5.53
N THR A 200 2.10 -7.94 -6.00
CA THR A 200 0.92 -8.26 -5.20
C THR A 200 0.58 -9.73 -5.36
N ALA A 201 0.12 -10.37 -4.29
CA ALA A 201 -0.44 -11.70 -4.32
C ALA A 201 -1.75 -11.73 -3.52
N THR A 202 -2.82 -12.21 -4.16
CA THR A 202 -4.12 -12.43 -3.51
C THR A 202 -4.29 -13.92 -3.29
N ILE A 203 -4.71 -14.30 -2.08
CA ILE A 203 -5.11 -15.66 -1.73
C ILE A 203 -6.63 -15.69 -1.63
N ALA A 204 -7.25 -16.55 -2.43
CA ALA A 204 -8.69 -16.76 -2.42
C ALA A 204 -9.07 -18.03 -1.62
N ALA A 205 -10.23 -17.99 -0.99
CA ALA A 205 -10.86 -19.15 -0.35
C ALA A 205 -11.19 -20.21 -1.42
N ALA A 206 -10.56 -21.38 -1.30
CA ALA A 206 -10.79 -22.56 -2.12
C ALA A 206 -10.43 -23.82 -1.31
N PRO A 207 -10.88 -25.03 -1.70
CA PRO A 207 -10.50 -26.27 -1.01
C PRO A 207 -8.98 -26.46 -0.87
N LEU A 208 -8.21 -25.85 -1.78
CA LEU A 208 -6.78 -25.57 -1.66
C LEU A 208 -6.56 -24.10 -2.05
N PRO A 209 -5.99 -23.24 -1.19
CA PRO A 209 -5.80 -21.82 -1.50
C PRO A 209 -4.97 -21.61 -2.77
N ILE A 210 -5.47 -20.78 -3.70
CA ILE A 210 -4.80 -20.49 -4.98
C ILE A 210 -4.17 -19.09 -4.90
N PRO A 211 -2.84 -18.95 -4.92
CA PRO A 211 -2.20 -17.66 -5.00
C PRO A 211 -2.31 -17.09 -6.42
N ILE A 212 -2.83 -15.87 -6.54
CA ILE A 212 -2.86 -15.10 -7.79
C ILE A 212 -1.88 -13.94 -7.62
N ALA A 213 -0.74 -14.01 -8.31
CA ALA A 213 0.32 -13.02 -8.19
C ALA A 213 0.43 -12.14 -9.44
N PHE A 214 0.57 -10.84 -9.23
CA PHE A 214 0.83 -9.85 -10.26
C PHE A 214 2.03 -8.99 -9.89
N SER A 215 2.51 -8.23 -10.85
CA SER A 215 3.68 -7.37 -10.67
C SER A 215 3.57 -6.13 -11.52
N GLY A 216 4.39 -5.14 -11.21
CA GLY A 216 4.53 -3.95 -12.01
C GLY A 216 5.43 -2.96 -11.30
N THR A 217 5.05 -1.69 -11.33
CA THR A 217 5.84 -0.60 -10.75
C THR A 217 5.01 0.18 -9.75
N PHE A 218 5.67 0.92 -8.86
CA PHE A 218 4.98 1.92 -8.05
C PHE A 218 5.74 3.24 -8.04
N GLN A 219 5.00 4.28 -7.70
CA GLN A 219 5.52 5.57 -7.30
C GLN A 219 4.87 5.99 -5.98
N ALA A 220 5.67 6.39 -5.00
CA ALA A 220 5.23 7.02 -3.77
C ALA A 220 5.41 8.54 -3.90
N TYR A 221 4.30 9.27 -3.88
CA TYR A 221 4.25 10.72 -3.95
C TYR A 221 4.16 11.29 -2.53
N ARG A 222 5.03 12.25 -2.23
CA ARG A 222 5.01 12.91 -0.93
C ARG A 222 3.80 13.84 -0.84
N LEU A 223 2.97 13.64 0.19
CA LEU A 223 1.85 14.52 0.49
C LEU A 223 2.29 15.56 1.52
N ARG A 224 2.67 16.73 1.04
CA ARG A 224 2.90 17.89 1.91
C ARG A 224 1.66 18.76 1.84
N ALA A 225 1.06 19.09 2.98
CA ALA A 225 0.12 20.19 3.02
C ALA A 225 0.84 21.41 2.41
N ALA A 226 0.22 22.04 1.42
CA ALA A 226 0.76 23.29 0.89
C ALA A 226 1.00 24.21 2.11
N PRO A 227 2.17 24.88 2.22
CA PRO A 227 2.35 25.86 3.27
C PRO A 227 1.14 26.80 3.19
N ALA A 228 0.39 26.90 4.29
CA ALA A 228 -0.84 27.67 4.36
C ALA A 228 -0.59 28.98 3.64
N ARG A 229 -1.24 29.19 2.49
CA ARG A 229 -0.95 30.27 1.54
C ARG A 229 -0.75 31.52 2.38
N ALA A 230 0.51 31.97 2.52
CA ALA A 230 0.83 33.03 3.46
C ALA A 230 -0.13 34.16 3.15
N ARG A 231 -1.01 34.51 4.10
CA ARG A 231 -2.03 35.55 3.91
C ARG A 231 -1.36 36.70 3.19
N GLY A 232 -1.75 36.92 1.93
CA GLY A 232 -1.00 37.76 1.02
C GLY A 232 -0.77 39.14 1.64
N PHE A 233 0.32 39.81 1.26
CA PHE A 233 0.65 41.16 1.71
C PHE A 233 -0.56 42.11 1.70
N LEU A 234 -1.44 41.97 0.71
CA LEU A 234 -2.70 42.72 0.59
C LEU A 234 -3.74 42.39 1.68
N ALA A 235 -3.86 41.14 2.10
CA ALA A 235 -4.73 40.75 3.22
C ALA A 235 -4.21 41.31 4.55
N ARG A 236 -2.88 41.39 4.73
CA ARG A 236 -2.26 42.02 5.90
C ARG A 236 -2.41 43.55 5.90
N LEU A 237 -2.39 44.18 4.72
CA LEU A 237 -2.68 45.60 4.56
C LEU A 237 -4.14 45.91 4.86
N ALA A 238 -5.08 45.07 4.42
CA ALA A 238 -6.50 45.25 4.71
C ALA A 238 -6.80 45.27 6.23
N ASP A 239 -6.13 44.41 7.00
CA ASP A 239 -6.26 44.37 8.46
C ASP A 239 -5.68 45.63 9.15
N LEU A 240 -4.61 46.22 8.60
CA LEU A 240 -4.03 47.47 9.11
C LEU A 240 -4.97 48.67 8.91
N PHE A 241 -5.78 48.67 7.85
CA PHE A 241 -6.77 49.72 7.62
C PHE A 241 -8.10 49.45 8.34
N ALA A 242 -8.43 48.20 8.66
CA ALA A 242 -9.61 47.86 9.47
C ALA A 242 -9.44 48.20 10.96
N GLY A 243 -8.20 48.40 11.45
CA GLY A 243 -7.90 48.70 12.85
C GLY A 243 -7.97 50.19 13.27
N CYS A 244 -8.09 51.14 12.33
CA CYS A 244 -8.07 52.58 12.63
C CYS A 244 -9.47 53.22 12.77
N GLY A 245 -10.46 52.47 13.29
CA GLY A 245 -11.88 52.88 13.29
C GLY A 245 -12.64 52.71 14.61
N ARG A 246 -11.97 52.60 15.76
CA ARG A 246 -12.63 52.69 17.07
C ARG A 246 -11.94 53.76 17.94
N HIS A 247 -12.44 54.99 17.77
CA HIS A 247 -12.50 55.96 18.87
C HIS A 247 -13.47 55.46 19.95
#